data_AF-A0A919GKP3-F1
#
_entry.id   AF-A0A919GKP3-F1
#
_cell.length_a   1.000
_cell.length_b   1.000
_cell.length_c   1.000
_cell.angle_alpha   90.00
_cell.angle_beta   90.00
_cell.angle_gamma   90.00
#
_symmetry.space_group_name_H-M   'P 1'
#
loop_
_entity.id
_entity.type
_entity.pdbx_description
1 polymer ?
#
loop_
_entity_poly.entity_id
_entity_poly.type
_entity_poly.pdbx_seq_one_letter_code
_entity_poly.pdbx_strand_id
1 'polypeptide(L)'
;MKRLKGLRNPSPTEVETREVKFLLEVDLDSPDWDEGTTVLELERILRYWGGNLRHCEIKPGDGQPLYDSDHQQVGRWTVTSE
;
A
#
# COMPACT_ATOMS: atom_id res chain seq x y z
N MET A 1 -10.98 57.12 -15.43
CA MET A 1 -10.06 56.02 -15.83
C MET A 1 -9.91 55.05 -14.67
N LYS A 2 -10.45 53.82 -14.77
CA LYS A 2 -10.33 52.78 -13.73
C LYS A 2 -9.03 52.01 -13.94
N ARG A 3 -8.14 51.98 -12.93
CA ARG A 3 -6.93 51.14 -12.96
C ARG A 3 -7.35 49.66 -13.02
N LEU A 4 -6.81 48.92 -13.98
CA LEU A 4 -6.97 47.46 -14.08
C LEU A 4 -6.43 46.82 -12.80
N LYS A 5 -7.26 45.98 -12.16
CA LYS A 5 -6.82 45.09 -11.08
C LYS A 5 -5.74 44.16 -11.64
N GLY A 6 -4.56 44.17 -11.02
CA GLY A 6 -3.47 43.28 -11.38
C GLY A 6 -3.94 41.83 -11.35
N LEU A 7 -3.79 41.12 -12.47
CA LEU A 7 -3.82 39.67 -12.47
C LEU A 7 -2.71 39.20 -11.53
N ARG A 8 -3.10 38.51 -10.45
CA ARG A 8 -2.15 37.78 -9.61
C ARG A 8 -1.61 36.65 -10.47
N ASN A 9 -0.32 36.69 -10.82
CA ASN A 9 0.38 35.51 -11.31
C ASN A 9 0.37 34.47 -10.18
N PRO A 10 0.00 33.20 -10.42
CA PRO A 10 0.11 32.17 -9.39
C PRO A 10 1.59 31.96 -9.04
N SER A 11 1.89 31.81 -7.74
CA SER A 11 3.26 31.56 -7.26
C SER A 11 3.75 30.19 -7.75
N PRO A 12 5.04 30.04 -8.10
CA PRO A 12 5.59 28.74 -8.37
C PRO A 12 5.64 27.93 -7.07
N THR A 13 5.35 26.63 -7.17
CA THR A 13 5.47 25.59 -6.13
C THR A 13 4.42 25.62 -5.01
N GLU A 14 3.19 25.28 -5.37
CA GLU A 14 2.43 24.32 -4.56
C GLU A 14 2.72 22.96 -5.21
N VAL A 15 3.75 22.25 -4.73
CA VAL A 15 3.96 20.86 -5.11
C VAL A 15 2.83 20.12 -4.41
N GLU A 16 1.81 19.72 -5.18
CA GLU A 16 0.77 18.82 -4.71
C GLU A 16 1.46 17.57 -4.16
N THR A 17 1.55 17.44 -2.84
CA THR A 17 2.12 16.25 -2.21
C THR A 17 1.14 15.13 -2.43
N ARG A 18 1.37 14.34 -3.48
CA ARG A 18 0.70 13.05 -3.66
C ARG A 18 0.92 12.22 -2.41
N GLU A 19 -0.16 11.77 -1.79
CA GLU A 19 -0.07 10.96 -0.59
C GLU A 19 0.31 9.54 -1.01
N VAL A 20 1.51 9.10 -0.65
CA VAL A 20 1.98 7.74 -0.95
C VAL A 20 1.62 6.85 0.23
N LYS A 21 0.78 5.85 0.00
CA LYS A 21 0.31 4.91 1.03
C LYS A 21 0.82 3.51 0.74
N PHE A 22 1.17 2.80 1.80
CA PHE A 22 1.42 1.37 1.75
C PHE A 22 0.21 0.63 2.33
N LEU A 23 -0.32 -0.35 1.58
CA LEU A 23 -1.44 -1.18 1.97
C LEU A 23 -1.01 -2.65 1.96
N LEU A 24 -1.34 -3.37 3.04
CA LEU A 24 -1.22 -4.83 3.14
C LEU A 24 -2.60 -5.39 3.45
N GLU A 25 -3.13 -6.15 2.50
CA GLU A 25 -4.48 -6.72 2.55
C GLU A 25 -4.34 -8.23 2.53
N VAL A 26 -5.03 -8.89 3.47
CA VAL A 26 -5.03 -10.34 3.64
C VAL A 26 -6.47 -10.80 3.74
N ASP A 27 -6.84 -11.75 2.90
CA ASP A 27 -8.15 -12.40 2.91
C ASP A 27 -8.17 -13.42 4.04
N LEU A 28 -8.94 -13.14 5.10
CA LEU A 28 -9.01 -14.00 6.29
C LEU A 28 -10.05 -15.11 6.17
N ASP A 29 -10.83 -15.13 5.09
CA ASP A 29 -11.87 -16.12 4.79
C ASP A 29 -11.39 -17.19 3.80
N SER A 30 -10.07 -17.40 3.71
CA SER A 30 -9.49 -18.51 2.96
C SER A 30 -10.13 -19.84 3.38
N PRO A 31 -10.56 -20.70 2.44
CA PRO A 31 -11.32 -21.92 2.75
C PRO A 31 -10.55 -22.91 3.63
N ASP A 32 -9.22 -22.81 3.65
CA ASP A 32 -8.33 -23.68 4.43
C ASP A 32 -7.95 -23.06 5.79
N TRP A 33 -8.49 -21.89 6.13
CA TRP A 33 -8.23 -21.21 7.40
C TRP A 33 -9.43 -21.34 8.36
N ASP A 34 -9.15 -21.69 9.62
CA ASP A 34 -10.09 -21.72 10.74
C ASP A 34 -9.63 -20.77 11.86
N GLU A 35 -10.35 -20.69 12.97
CA GLU A 35 -10.02 -19.76 14.07
C GLU A 35 -8.59 -19.98 14.63
N GLY A 36 -8.10 -21.22 14.64
CA GLY A 36 -6.76 -21.54 15.11
C GLY A 36 -5.68 -21.28 14.06
N THR A 37 -5.93 -21.63 12.80
CA THR A 37 -4.94 -21.47 11.72
C THR A 37 -4.87 -20.04 11.18
N THR A 38 -5.95 -19.25 11.25
CA THR A 38 -5.99 -17.85 10.80
C THR A 38 -4.93 -17.00 11.49
N VAL A 39 -4.82 -17.09 12.82
CA VAL A 39 -3.83 -16.29 13.58
C VAL A 39 -2.41 -16.72 13.22
N LEU A 40 -2.17 -18.03 13.09
CA LEU A 40 -0.86 -18.58 12.76
C LEU A 40 -0.41 -18.15 11.36
N GLU A 41 -1.31 -18.21 10.37
CA GLU A 41 -0.99 -17.79 9.01
C GLU A 41 -0.80 -16.28 8.90
N LEU A 42 -1.65 -15.48 9.54
CA LEU A 42 -1.49 -14.03 9.55
C LEU A 42 -0.16 -13.63 10.23
N GLU A 43 0.20 -14.23 11.36
CA GLU A 43 1.49 -13.98 12.02
C GLU A 43 2.66 -14.32 11.07
N ARG A 44 2.59 -15.46 10.39
CA ARG A 44 3.61 -15.93 9.47
C ARG A 44 3.77 -14.98 8.28
N ILE A 45 2.66 -14.54 7.68
CA ILE A 45 2.62 -13.55 6.60
C ILE A 45 3.29 -12.25 7.05
N LEU A 46 2.88 -11.69 8.20
CA LEU A 46 3.45 -10.44 8.73
C LEU A 46 4.95 -10.56 9.01
N ARG A 47 5.40 -11.70 9.55
CA ARG A 47 6.81 -11.95 9.86
C ARG A 47 7.66 -12.06 8.60
N TYR A 48 7.22 -12.83 7.61
CA TYR A 48 7.98 -13.02 6.36
C TYR A 48 7.96 -11.76 5.51
N TRP A 49 6.80 -11.15 5.34
CA TRP A 49 6.71 -9.91 4.59
C TRP A 49 7.51 -8.78 5.26
N GLY A 50 7.34 -8.58 6.58
CA GLY A 50 8.08 -7.56 7.33
C GLY A 50 9.60 -7.77 7.27
N GLY A 51 10.06 -9.03 7.27
CA GLY A 51 11.47 -9.37 7.06
C GLY A 51 11.99 -9.11 5.64
N ASN A 52 11.11 -9.20 4.63
CA ASN A 52 11.46 -9.04 3.22
C ASN A 52 11.43 -7.57 2.75
N LEU A 53 10.77 -6.67 3.49
CA LEU A 53 10.61 -5.25 3.15
C LEU A 53 11.88 -4.54 2.65
N ARG A 54 13.04 -4.86 3.25
CA ARG A 54 14.34 -4.28 2.87
C ARG A 54 14.78 -4.60 1.43
N HIS A 55 14.10 -5.53 0.77
CA HIS A 55 14.36 -5.96 -0.60
C HIS A 55 13.32 -5.44 -1.60
N CYS A 56 12.27 -4.77 -1.14
CA CYS A 56 11.20 -4.25 -2.01
C CYS A 56 11.50 -2.81 -2.44
N GLU A 57 11.18 -2.49 -3.69
CA GLU A 57 10.96 -1.09 -4.08
C GLU A 57 9.63 -0.61 -3.49
N ILE A 58 9.60 0.67 -3.06
CA ILE A 58 8.42 1.32 -2.46
C ILE A 58 8.12 2.56 -3.29
N LYS A 59 7.50 2.36 -4.46
CA LYS A 59 7.05 3.43 -5.36
C LYS A 59 5.58 3.22 -5.73
N PRO A 60 4.83 4.28 -6.05
CA PRO A 60 3.44 4.15 -6.50
C PRO A 60 3.31 3.14 -7.64
N GLY A 61 2.39 2.18 -7.48
CA GLY A 61 2.14 1.08 -8.43
C GLY A 61 2.85 -0.22 -8.07
N ASP A 62 3.83 -0.20 -7.16
CA ASP A 62 4.50 -1.43 -6.70
C ASP A 62 3.57 -2.29 -5.84
N GLY A 63 3.78 -3.60 -5.90
CA GLY A 63 2.98 -4.57 -5.15
C GLY A 63 3.35 -6.01 -5.48
N GLN A 64 3.06 -6.93 -4.56
CA GLN A 64 3.21 -8.37 -4.80
C GLN A 64 2.10 -9.16 -4.08
N PRO A 65 1.73 -10.34 -4.61
CA PRO A 65 0.82 -11.25 -3.91
C PRO A 65 1.42 -11.77 -2.60
N LEU A 66 0.54 -12.06 -1.64
CA LEU A 66 0.86 -12.74 -0.39
C LEU A 66 0.39 -14.19 -0.48
N TYR A 67 1.14 -15.10 0.13
CA TYR A 67 0.86 -16.52 0.10
C TYR A 67 0.84 -17.13 1.50
N ASP A 68 -0.05 -18.09 1.71
CA ASP A 68 -0.11 -18.91 2.92
C ASP A 68 0.90 -20.07 2.88
N SER A 69 0.77 -21.03 3.80
CA SER A 69 1.78 -22.09 3.98
C SER A 69 1.67 -23.16 2.91
N ASP A 70 0.50 -23.29 2.32
CA ASP A 70 0.19 -24.19 1.23
C ASP A 70 0.39 -23.53 -0.14
N HIS A 71 1.03 -22.35 -0.17
CA HIS A 71 1.31 -21.56 -1.37
C HIS A 71 0.05 -21.10 -2.10
N GLN A 72 -1.07 -20.95 -1.40
CA GLN A 72 -2.26 -20.30 -1.93
C GLN A 72 -2.13 -18.79 -1.79
N GLN A 73 -2.57 -18.07 -2.81
CA GLN A 73 -2.59 -16.61 -2.73
C GLN A 73 -3.72 -16.17 -1.80
N VAL A 74 -3.40 -15.39 -0.78
CA VAL A 74 -4.32 -14.97 0.29
C VAL A 74 -4.34 -13.45 0.49
N GLY A 75 -3.94 -12.71 -0.55
CA GLY A 75 -3.93 -11.25 -0.53
C GLY A 75 -2.79 -10.64 -1.31
N ARG A 76 -2.46 -9.40 -0.98
CA ARG A 76 -1.39 -8.64 -1.63
C ARG A 76 -0.95 -7.45 -0.77
N TRP A 77 0.23 -6.94 -1.07
CA TRP A 77 0.58 -5.57 -0.71
C TRP A 77 0.64 -4.67 -1.93
N THR A 78 0.40 -3.37 -1.73
CA THR A 78 0.51 -2.33 -2.76
C THR A 78 0.99 -1.00 -2.21
N VAL A 79 1.65 -0.21 -3.05
CA VAL A 79 1.91 1.21 -2.81
C VAL A 79 0.99 2.03 -3.72
N THR A 80 0.08 2.80 -3.12
CA THR A 80 -0.87 3.64 -3.85
C THR A 80 -0.43 5.11 -3.80
N SER A 81 -0.89 5.90 -4.77
CA SER A 81 -0.82 7.36 -4.72
C SER A 81 -2.21 7.93 -4.86
N GLU A 82 -2.63 8.72 -3.87
CA GLU A 82 -3.83 9.57 -3.92
C GLU A 82 -3.46 11.01 -4.23
#